data_AF-C1JCF4-F1
#
_entry.id   AF-C1JCF4-F1
#
_cell.length_a   1.000
_cell.length_b   1.000
_cell.length_c   1.000
_cell.angle_alpha   90.00
_cell.angle_beta   90.00
_cell.angle_gamma   90.00
#
_symmetry.space_group_name_H-M   'P 1'
#
loop_
_entity.id
_entity.type
_entity.pdbx_description
1 polymer ?
#
loop_
_entity_poly.entity_id
_entity_poly.type
_entity_poly.pdbx_seq_one_letter_code
_entity_poly.pdbx_strand_id
1 'polypeptide(L)'
;TIVRRRARGGLGLEHIVPNEDTRNRLLSGEYQSVVFLDDCSLEMGEVKKDGTLMLAVNALCRNPCGASVFLLKGGFDTFSSEFPEMCTKPVPPQGLSLPLSSSCRPNNTDSSCTTPLYDQ
;
A
#
# COMPACT_ATOMS: atom_id res chain seq x y z
N THR A 1 12.59 11.48 31.85
CA THR A 1 11.58 12.00 30.89
C THR A 1 11.73 11.29 29.57
N ILE A 2 10.68 10.66 29.04
CA ILE A 2 10.69 10.08 27.69
C ILE A 2 10.51 11.23 26.69
N VAL A 3 11.54 11.50 25.90
CA VAL A 3 11.44 12.45 24.78
C VAL A 3 10.66 11.77 23.67
N ARG A 4 9.40 12.18 23.44
CA ARG A 4 8.63 11.74 22.28
C ARG A 4 9.36 12.23 21.02
N ARG A 5 10.05 11.31 20.34
CA ARG A 5 10.64 11.57 19.02
C ARG A 5 9.48 11.98 18.12
N ARG A 6 9.38 13.26 17.75
CA ARG A 6 8.46 13.66 16.69
C ARG A 6 9.08 13.12 15.41
N ALA A 7 8.66 11.94 14.97
CA ALA A 7 8.83 11.57 13.57
C ALA A 7 8.03 12.59 12.76
N ARG A 8 8.66 13.71 12.43
CA ARG A 8 8.13 14.71 11.48
C ARG A 8 8.21 14.19 10.03
N GLY A 9 8.75 12.99 9.83
CA GLY A 9 8.89 12.37 8.52
C GLY A 9 7.53 11.90 8.05
N GLY A 10 6.91 12.65 7.13
CA GLY A 10 5.86 12.05 6.31
C GLY A 10 6.45 10.99 5.38
N LEU A 11 5.58 10.23 4.72
CA LEU A 11 5.97 9.17 3.79
C LEU A 11 6.87 9.74 2.68
N GLY A 12 8.07 9.19 2.55
CA GLY A 12 9.02 9.55 1.50
C GLY A 12 8.70 8.88 0.17
N LEU A 13 9.10 9.48 -0.95
CA LEU A 13 8.82 8.95 -2.28
C LEU A 13 9.50 7.59 -2.49
N GLU A 14 10.63 7.33 -1.84
CA GLU A 14 11.34 6.05 -1.82
C GLU A 14 10.53 4.90 -1.22
N HIS A 15 9.53 5.19 -0.38
CA HIS A 15 8.63 4.18 0.17
C HIS A 15 7.44 3.90 -0.76
N ILE A 16 7.11 4.84 -1.65
CA ILE A 16 6.05 4.70 -2.66
C ILE A 16 6.60 4.07 -3.96
N VAL A 17 7.77 4.53 -4.38
CA VAL A 17 8.52 4.06 -5.56
C VAL A 17 9.86 3.49 -5.07
N PRO A 18 9.87 2.22 -4.61
CA PRO A 18 11.06 1.62 -4.01
C PRO A 18 12.17 1.35 -5.03
N ASN A 19 11.82 1.11 -6.30
CA ASN A 19 12.81 0.97 -7.36
C ASN A 19 13.47 2.32 -7.67
N GLU A 20 14.78 2.39 -7.47
CA GLU A 20 15.55 3.62 -7.61
C GLU A 20 15.55 4.16 -9.04
N ASP A 21 15.72 3.31 -10.04
CA ASP A 21 15.72 3.73 -11.45
C ASP A 21 14.38 4.36 -11.84
N THR A 22 13.26 3.73 -11.47
CA THR A 22 11.91 4.23 -11.71
C THR A 22 11.70 5.58 -11.02
N ARG A 23 12.18 5.72 -9.79
CA ARG A 23 12.11 6.98 -9.03
C ARG A 23 12.97 8.07 -9.70
N ASN A 24 14.17 7.75 -10.15
CA ASN A 24 15.05 8.69 -10.84
C ASN A 24 14.43 9.18 -12.16
N ARG A 25 13.83 8.27 -12.93
CA ARG A 25 13.08 8.60 -14.15
C ARG A 25 11.84 9.46 -13.88
N LEU A 26 11.16 9.22 -12.76
CA LEU A 26 10.08 10.09 -12.30
C LEU A 26 10.59 11.50 -12.02
N LEU A 27 11.65 11.63 -11.22
CA LEU A 27 12.22 12.92 -10.84
C LEU A 27 12.87 13.67 -12.02
N SER A 28 13.37 12.95 -13.03
CA SER A 28 13.91 13.55 -14.26
C SER A 28 12.83 14.06 -15.22
N GLY A 29 11.54 13.83 -14.92
CA GLY A 29 10.42 14.30 -15.74
C GLY A 29 10.17 13.42 -16.97
N GLU A 30 10.66 12.19 -17.01
CA GLU A 30 10.38 11.26 -18.12
C GLU A 30 8.94 10.76 -18.14
N TYR A 31 8.19 10.96 -17.06
CA TYR A 31 6.77 10.67 -16.98
C TYR A 31 5.97 11.96 -17.05
N GLN A 32 5.08 12.06 -18.04
CA GLN A 32 4.21 13.23 -18.19
C GLN A 32 3.00 13.20 -17.25
N SER A 33 2.65 12.02 -16.73
CA SER A 33 1.45 11.83 -15.92
C SER A 33 1.66 10.76 -14.85
N VAL A 34 1.10 11.01 -13.66
CA VAL A 34 1.01 10.05 -12.57
C VAL A 34 -0.46 9.89 -12.20
N VAL A 35 -0.93 8.65 -12.21
CA VAL A 35 -2.31 8.29 -11.85
C VAL A 35 -2.30 7.62 -10.49
N PHE A 36 -3.06 8.17 -9.56
CA PHE A 36 -3.37 7.55 -8.27
C PHE A 36 -4.73 6.86 -8.36
N LEU A 37 -4.89 5.76 -7.63
CA LEU A 37 -6.16 5.06 -7.49
C LEU A 37 -6.25 4.45 -6.10
N ASP A 38 -7.45 4.38 -5.57
CA ASP A 38 -7.82 3.60 -4.39
C ASP A 38 -8.87 2.56 -4.79
N ASP A 39 -9.65 2.04 -3.83
CA ASP A 39 -10.62 1.00 -4.12
C ASP A 39 -11.79 1.53 -4.97
N CYS A 40 -12.41 2.66 -4.60
CA CYS A 40 -13.68 3.09 -5.19
C CYS A 40 -13.96 4.61 -5.25
N SER A 41 -13.02 5.49 -4.93
CA SER A 41 -13.30 6.94 -4.90
C SER A 41 -13.61 7.50 -6.28
N LEU A 42 -14.66 8.31 -6.39
CA LEU A 42 -15.08 8.95 -7.63
C LEU A 42 -14.34 10.26 -7.90
N GLU A 43 -13.92 10.94 -6.83
CA GLU A 43 -13.21 12.21 -6.89
C GLU A 43 -12.28 12.44 -5.69
N MET A 44 -11.37 13.40 -5.81
CA MET A 44 -10.38 13.72 -4.77
C MET A 44 -11.01 14.12 -3.43
N GLY A 45 -12.24 14.66 -3.44
CA GLY A 45 -12.96 15.04 -2.22
C GLY A 45 -13.39 13.87 -1.33
N GLU A 46 -13.54 12.67 -1.91
CA GLU A 46 -13.93 11.45 -1.18
C GLU A 46 -12.75 10.74 -0.54
N VAL A 47 -11.53 11.02 -1.01
CA VAL A 47 -10.30 10.41 -0.50
C VAL A 47 -10.03 10.87 0.93
N LYS A 48 -9.80 9.92 1.83
CA LYS A 48 -9.42 10.20 3.23
C LYS A 48 -8.13 11.01 3.30
N LYS A 49 -8.16 12.14 4.01
CA LYS A 49 -7.03 13.08 4.16
C LYS A 49 -5.78 12.45 4.76
N ASP A 50 -5.96 11.48 5.65
CA ASP A 50 -4.93 10.68 6.32
C ASP A 50 -4.76 9.28 5.70
N GLY A 51 -5.47 8.99 4.61
CA GLY A 51 -5.41 7.72 3.91
C GLY A 51 -4.12 7.55 3.07
N THR A 52 -3.80 6.30 2.74
CA THR A 52 -2.60 5.93 1.99
C THR A 52 -2.46 6.67 0.66
N LEU A 53 -3.56 6.86 -0.07
CA LEU A 53 -3.54 7.61 -1.33
C LEU A 53 -3.09 9.05 -1.12
N MET A 54 -3.64 9.75 -0.12
CA MET A 54 -3.22 11.11 0.21
C MET A 54 -1.79 11.17 0.74
N LEU A 55 -1.32 10.15 1.46
CA LEU A 55 0.09 10.07 1.87
C LEU A 55 1.01 9.99 0.64
N ALA A 56 0.63 9.20 -0.36
CA ALA A 56 1.40 9.06 -1.61
C ALA A 56 1.36 10.35 -2.47
N VAL A 57 0.19 10.98 -2.60
CA VAL A 57 0.05 12.29 -3.26
C VAL A 57 0.93 13.34 -2.57
N ASN A 58 0.88 13.42 -1.24
CA ASN A 58 1.71 14.34 -0.47
C ASN A 58 3.22 14.05 -0.63
N ALA A 59 3.61 12.78 -0.74
CA ALA A 59 5.00 12.41 -1.01
C ALA A 59 5.46 12.90 -2.38
N LEU A 60 4.63 12.76 -3.42
CA LEU A 60 4.92 13.24 -4.76
C LEU A 60 4.96 14.78 -4.82
N CYS A 61 4.02 15.48 -4.18
CA CYS A 61 3.98 16.95 -4.14
C CYS A 61 5.23 17.59 -3.50
N ARG A 62 5.92 16.87 -2.61
CA ARG A 62 7.19 17.31 -2.01
C ARG A 62 8.39 17.12 -2.93
N ASN A 63 8.22 16.37 -4.03
CA ASN A 63 9.25 16.01 -4.98
C ASN A 63 8.79 16.40 -6.40
N PRO A 64 8.83 17.70 -6.75
CA PRO A 64 8.31 18.18 -8.03
C PRO A 64 9.05 17.52 -9.19
N CYS A 65 8.28 16.84 -10.04
CA CYS A 65 8.76 16.07 -11.19
C CYS A 65 8.19 16.55 -12.54
N GLY A 66 7.38 17.60 -12.54
CA GLY A 66 6.73 18.13 -13.75
C GLY A 66 5.57 17.27 -14.29
N ALA A 67 5.28 16.13 -13.68
CA ALA A 67 4.18 15.26 -14.08
C ALA A 67 2.81 15.84 -13.67
N SER A 68 1.81 15.68 -14.55
CA SER A 68 0.41 15.96 -14.22
C SER A 68 -0.14 14.85 -13.32
N VAL A 69 -0.87 15.22 -12.25
CA VAL A 69 -1.40 14.27 -11.28
C VAL A 69 -2.89 14.05 -11.50
N PHE A 70 -3.31 12.79 -11.59
CA PHE A 70 -4.69 12.38 -11.80
C PHE A 70 -5.15 11.36 -10.76
N LEU A 71 -6.45 11.32 -10.52
CA LEU A 71 -7.11 10.25 -9.77
C LEU A 71 -7.94 9.42 -10.74
N LEU A 72 -7.86 8.09 -10.64
CA LEU A 72 -8.72 7.18 -11.40
C LEU A 72 -10.11 7.13 -10.76
N LYS A 73 -11.09 7.70 -11.46
CA LYS A 73 -12.49 7.73 -11.01
C LYS A 73 -13.04 6.31 -10.86
N GLY A 74 -13.63 6.04 -9.71
CA GLY A 74 -14.21 4.73 -9.37
C GLY A 74 -13.18 3.70 -8.91
N GLY A 75 -11.91 4.09 -8.79
CA GLY A 75 -10.84 3.28 -8.24
C GLY A 75 -10.61 1.94 -8.96
N PHE A 76 -9.99 1.02 -8.23
CA PHE A 76 -9.71 -0.33 -8.69
C PHE A 76 -10.99 -1.14 -8.95
N ASP A 77 -12.04 -0.95 -8.15
CA ASP A 77 -13.29 -1.71 -8.27
C ASP A 77 -13.93 -1.47 -9.65
N THR A 78 -14.02 -0.21 -10.07
CA THR A 78 -14.58 0.14 -11.39
C THR A 78 -13.63 -0.29 -12.51
N PHE A 79 -12.33 -0.01 -12.37
CA PHE A 79 -11.34 -0.33 -13.40
C PHE A 79 -11.23 -1.83 -13.67
N SER A 80 -11.20 -2.64 -12.61
CA SER A 80 -11.07 -4.10 -12.74
C SER A 80 -12.34 -4.77 -13.26
N SER A 81 -13.51 -4.18 -13.02
CA SER A 81 -14.77 -4.65 -13.59
C SER A 81 -14.91 -4.30 -15.07
N GLU A 82 -14.45 -3.12 -15.49
CA GLU A 82 -14.56 -2.65 -16.88
C GLU A 82 -13.43 -3.17 -17.79
N PHE A 83 -12.21 -3.32 -17.24
CA PHE A 83 -11.01 -3.73 -17.97
C PHE A 83 -10.27 -4.89 -17.27
N PRO A 84 -10.91 -6.06 -17.09
CA PRO A 84 -10.32 -7.18 -16.37
C PRO A 84 -9.03 -7.71 -17.01
N GLU A 85 -8.86 -7.56 -18.34
CA GLU A 85 -7.66 -7.95 -19.08
C GLU A 85 -6.44 -7.06 -18.81
N MET A 86 -6.65 -5.85 -18.30
CA MET A 86 -5.60 -4.92 -17.91
C MET A 86 -5.11 -5.15 -16.47
N CYS A 87 -5.73 -6.07 -15.74
CA CYS A 87 -5.39 -6.39 -14.37
C CYS A 87 -4.48 -7.62 -14.28
N THR A 88 -3.47 -7.56 -13.42
CA THR A 88 -2.66 -8.75 -13.07
C THR A 88 -3.22 -9.39 -11.81
N LYS A 89 -3.41 -10.71 -11.86
CA LYS A 89 -3.79 -11.46 -10.65
C LYS A 89 -2.56 -11.52 -9.74
N PRO A 90 -2.70 -11.25 -8.44
CA PRO A 90 -1.60 -11.45 -7.52
C PRO A 90 -1.15 -12.92 -7.60
N VAL A 91 0.11 -13.13 -7.97
CA VAL A 91 0.71 -14.46 -7.90
C VAL A 91 1.02 -14.71 -6.43
N PRO A 92 0.39 -15.69 -5.77
CA PRO A 92 0.75 -15.99 -4.39
C PRO A 92 2.25 -16.29 -4.34
N PRO A 93 2.99 -15.76 -3.35
CA PRO A 93 4.41 -16.00 -3.22
C PRO A 93 4.65 -17.51 -3.24
N GLN A 94 5.34 -17.98 -4.27
CA GLN A 94 5.67 -19.38 -4.44
C GLN A 94 6.54 -19.78 -3.24
N GLY A 95 6.02 -20.63 -2.36
CA GLY A 95 6.75 -21.15 -1.19
C GLY A 95 6.26 -20.71 0.19
N LEU A 96 5.18 -19.93 0.32
CA LEU A 96 4.58 -19.57 1.63
C LEU A 96 3.26 -20.28 1.95
N SER A 97 2.88 -21.30 1.18
CA SER A 97 1.78 -22.20 1.55
C SER A 97 2.21 -23.05 2.76
N LEU A 98 2.07 -22.49 3.96
CA LEU A 98 1.94 -23.31 5.17
C LEU A 98 0.63 -24.09 5.03
N PRO A 99 0.63 -25.42 5.19
CA PRO A 99 -0.61 -26.18 5.22
C PRO A 99 -1.40 -25.70 6.43
N LEU A 100 -2.40 -24.83 6.19
CA LEU A 100 -3.37 -24.51 7.23
C LEU A 100 -4.21 -25.78 7.41
N SER A 101 -3.95 -26.46 8.51
CA SER A 101 -4.56 -27.74 8.89
C SER A 101 -6.06 -27.71 8.62
N SER A 102 -6.49 -28.50 7.64
CA SER A 102 -7.87 -28.89 7.46
C SER A 102 -8.29 -29.72 8.68
N SER A 103 -8.94 -29.07 9.65
CA SER A 103 -9.57 -29.78 10.78
C SER A 103 -10.72 -28.95 11.34
N CYS A 104 -11.87 -28.98 10.65
CA CYS A 104 -13.14 -28.74 11.32
C CYS A 104 -13.41 -29.91 12.27
N ARG A 105 -13.21 -29.74 13.58
CA ARG A 105 -14.07 -30.36 14.63
C ARG A 105 -14.12 -29.44 15.85
N PRO A 106 -15.31 -29.11 16.38
CA PRO A 106 -15.43 -28.39 17.63
C PRO A 106 -15.35 -29.41 18.77
N ASN A 107 -14.34 -29.33 19.63
CA ASN A 107 -14.49 -29.88 20.97
C ASN A 107 -13.64 -29.11 21.97
N ASN A 108 -14.29 -28.73 23.07
CA ASN A 108 -13.74 -28.12 24.27
C ASN A 108 -12.42 -28.75 24.70
N THR A 109 -11.43 -27.93 25.05
CA THR A 109 -10.91 -27.78 26.42
C THR A 109 -9.77 -26.74 26.42
N ASP A 110 -9.71 -25.94 27.48
CA ASP A 110 -8.70 -24.92 27.72
C ASP A 110 -7.28 -25.37 27.37
N SER A 111 -6.55 -24.54 26.63
CA SER A 111 -5.09 -24.65 26.56
C SER A 111 -4.52 -23.24 26.45
N SER A 112 -3.90 -22.85 27.55
CA SER A 112 -3.25 -21.57 27.77
C SER A 112 -2.21 -21.28 26.70
N CYS A 113 -2.24 -20.06 26.18
CA CYS A 113 -1.16 -19.51 25.37
C CYS A 113 0.07 -19.32 26.28
N THR A 114 0.91 -20.34 26.39
CA THR A 114 2.23 -20.22 27.01
C THR A 114 3.17 -19.53 26.03
N THR A 115 3.42 -18.24 26.27
CA THR A 115 4.56 -17.54 25.67
C THR A 115 5.86 -18.19 26.15
N PRO A 116 6.83 -18.48 25.25
CA PRO A 116 8.08 -19.10 25.65
C PRO A 116 8.92 -18.12 26.47
N LEU A 117 9.48 -18.62 27.56
CA LEU A 117 10.37 -17.89 28.46
C LEU A 117 11.81 -18.12 27.96
N TYR A 118 12.42 -17.05 27.42
CA TYR A 118 13.86 -16.91 27.18
C TYR A 118 14.25 -15.59 27.85
N ASP A 119 15.34 -15.42 28.59
CA ASP A 119 16.59 -16.16 28.77
C ASP A 119 16.93 -16.28 30.28
N GLN A 120 17.89 -17.15 30.58
CA GLN A 120 18.49 -17.58 31.85
C GLN A 120 18.48 -16.63 33.05
#